data_AF-A0A944Y6L7-F1
#
_entry.id   AF-A0A944Y6L7-F1
#
_cell.length_a   1.000
_cell.length_b   1.000
_cell.length_c   1.000
_cell.angle_alpha   90.00
_cell.angle_beta   90.00
_cell.angle_gamma   90.00
#
_symmetry.space_group_name_H-M   'P 1'
#
loop_
_entity.id
_entity.type
_entity.pdbx_description
1 polymer ?
#
loop_
_entity_poly.entity_id
_entity_poly.type
_entity_poly.pdbx_seq_one_letter_code
_entity_poly.pdbx_strand_id
1 'polypeptide(L)'
;MQYNSILIPLVLLSLAFPSALWAQKNKLLVCLGEEETQIHKRKINGPIYKLNQHFINELAGINDVPLKDEFYQEICKKKILSPSVNLLYHLLLQGKSIFKIPSRSTKNVGLRQFKIALLGNLQRSVPHIMFNYLSSLQALAPTPDCLFKHVPNLAYYLERYKYLESGSQSGNLINDKEKIKELFAGLKKLDSILLKCKRTAIRERKKRSGG
;
A
#
# COMPACT_ATOMS: atom_id res chain seq x y z
N MET A 1 41.20 -32.46 60.22
CA MET A 1 41.59 -31.85 58.93
C MET A 1 40.32 -31.47 58.20
N GLN A 2 40.21 -30.17 57.89
CA GLN A 2 39.06 -29.53 57.24
C GLN A 2 39.03 -29.82 55.74
N TYR A 3 37.82 -29.61 55.18
CA TYR A 3 37.45 -29.20 53.82
C TYR A 3 36.63 -30.18 52.97
N ASN A 4 35.61 -29.59 52.37
CA ASN A 4 34.85 -29.96 51.17
C ASN A 4 33.55 -30.75 51.33
N SER A 5 32.43 -30.01 51.39
CA SER A 5 31.16 -30.43 50.78
C SER A 5 30.17 -29.26 50.64
N ILE A 6 30.53 -28.17 49.95
CA ILE A 6 29.52 -27.25 49.40
C ILE A 6 30.09 -26.62 48.14
N LEU A 7 29.76 -27.16 46.97
CA LEU A 7 29.77 -26.45 45.69
C LEU A 7 29.17 -27.38 44.64
N ILE A 8 28.43 -26.81 43.69
CA ILE A 8 27.61 -27.46 42.65
C ILE A 8 26.15 -27.64 43.12
N PRO A 9 25.38 -26.55 43.09
CA PRO A 9 24.54 -26.36 41.91
C PRO A 9 24.49 -24.89 41.49
N LEU A 10 25.50 -24.41 40.75
CA LEU A 10 25.49 -23.02 40.22
C LEU A 10 25.89 -22.90 38.75
N VAL A 11 25.95 -24.03 38.03
CA VAL A 11 26.45 -24.08 36.63
C VAL A 11 25.32 -24.30 35.60
N LEU A 12 24.09 -24.60 36.04
CA LEU A 12 22.95 -24.86 35.12
C LEU A 12 21.96 -23.68 34.97
N LEU A 13 22.19 -22.55 35.64
CA LEU A 13 21.30 -21.37 35.57
C LEU A 13 21.79 -20.26 34.61
N SER A 14 22.86 -20.49 33.86
CA SER A 14 23.47 -19.50 32.95
C SER A 14 23.19 -19.73 31.47
N LEU A 15 22.43 -20.76 31.09
CA LEU A 15 22.08 -21.06 29.69
C LEU A 15 20.75 -20.43 29.22
N ALA A 16 20.06 -19.68 30.07
CA ALA A 16 18.84 -18.96 29.71
C ALA A 16 19.12 -17.48 29.39
N PHE A 17 20.11 -17.18 28.56
CA PHE A 17 20.11 -15.92 27.83
C PHE A 17 19.34 -16.17 26.54
N PRO A 18 18.05 -15.77 26.44
CA PRO A 18 17.40 -15.71 25.14
C PRO A 18 18.22 -14.72 24.32
N SER A 19 18.97 -15.24 23.34
CA SER A 19 19.55 -14.44 22.29
C SER A 19 18.37 -13.78 21.58
N ALA A 20 18.08 -12.55 22.00
CA ALA A 20 17.11 -11.72 21.35
C ALA A 20 17.70 -11.38 19.97
N LEU A 21 17.43 -12.26 19.00
CA LEU A 21 17.56 -11.96 17.60
C LEU A 21 16.50 -10.90 17.31
N TRP A 22 16.84 -9.63 17.55
CA TRP A 22 16.04 -8.50 17.12
C TRP A 22 16.14 -8.45 15.59
N ALA A 23 15.30 -9.24 14.92
CA ALA A 23 15.09 -9.13 13.50
C ALA A 23 14.74 -7.66 13.20
N GLN A 24 15.56 -7.01 12.37
CA GLN A 24 15.39 -5.60 12.05
C GLN A 24 14.02 -5.41 11.37
N LYS A 25 13.05 -4.86 12.11
CA LYS A 25 11.67 -4.72 11.63
C LYS A 25 11.64 -3.84 10.39
N ASN A 26 10.92 -4.27 9.36
CA ASN A 26 10.71 -3.47 8.16
C ASN A 26 9.90 -2.22 8.52
N LYS A 27 10.51 -1.04 8.38
CA LYS A 27 9.87 0.24 8.70
C LYS A 27 8.58 0.46 7.89
N LEU A 28 8.49 -0.05 6.66
CA LEU A 28 7.29 0.04 5.84
C LEU A 28 6.15 -0.80 6.41
N LEU A 29 6.39 -2.07 6.77
CA LEU A 29 5.35 -2.92 7.37
C LEU A 29 4.87 -2.36 8.71
N VAL A 30 5.76 -1.80 9.53
CA VAL A 30 5.37 -1.10 10.76
C VAL A 30 4.45 0.08 10.44
N CYS A 31 4.79 0.88 9.44
CA CYS A 31 3.98 2.01 8.99
C CYS A 31 2.60 1.60 8.46
N LEU A 32 2.50 0.52 7.68
CA LEU A 32 1.21 -0.02 7.22
C LEU A 32 0.40 -0.65 8.36
N GLY A 33 1.06 -1.25 9.36
CA GLY A 33 0.41 -1.73 10.58
C GLY A 33 -0.12 -0.60 11.47
N GLU A 34 0.58 0.53 11.53
CA GLU A 34 0.09 1.75 12.20
C GLU A 34 -1.13 2.34 11.48
N GLU A 35 -1.16 2.32 10.14
CA GLU A 35 -2.34 2.67 9.35
C GLU A 35 -3.50 1.72 9.66
N GLU A 36 -3.25 0.40 9.66
CA GLU A 36 -4.26 -0.61 9.98
C GLU A 36 -4.87 -0.39 11.37
N THR A 37 -4.03 -0.11 12.36
CA THR A 37 -4.46 0.21 13.72
C THR A 37 -5.36 1.44 13.75
N GLN A 38 -5.03 2.49 12.96
CA GLN A 38 -5.87 3.68 12.86
C GLN A 38 -7.20 3.40 12.16
N ILE A 39 -7.17 2.61 11.09
CA ILE A 39 -8.36 2.17 10.35
C ILE A 39 -9.33 1.44 11.29
N HIS A 40 -8.83 0.44 12.04
CA HIS A 40 -9.64 -0.29 13.01
C HIS A 40 -10.19 0.60 14.13
N LYS A 41 -9.34 1.44 14.74
CA LYS A 41 -9.78 2.36 15.82
C LYS A 41 -10.90 3.30 15.36
N ARG A 42 -10.84 3.75 14.10
CA ARG A 42 -11.84 4.64 13.50
C ARG A 42 -13.00 3.92 12.82
N LYS A 43 -13.01 2.58 12.86
CA LYS A 43 -13.99 1.72 12.16
C LYS A 43 -14.13 2.10 10.68
N ILE A 44 -13.02 2.52 10.06
CA ILE A 44 -12.98 2.84 8.64
C ILE A 44 -13.07 1.52 7.88
N ASN A 45 -14.14 1.37 7.11
CA ASN A 45 -14.31 0.25 6.19
C ASN A 45 -14.22 0.78 4.76
N GLY A 46 -13.86 -0.09 3.80
CA GLY A 46 -13.92 0.23 2.38
C GLY A 46 -12.55 0.32 1.69
N PRO A 47 -12.38 1.22 0.70
CA PRO A 47 -11.27 1.14 -0.25
C PRO A 47 -9.88 1.24 0.38
N ILE A 48 -9.71 2.14 1.37
CA ILE A 48 -8.41 2.32 2.05
C ILE A 48 -8.06 1.09 2.89
N TYR A 49 -9.01 0.53 3.64
CA TYR A 49 -8.81 -0.71 4.39
C TYR A 49 -8.39 -1.87 3.49
N LYS A 50 -9.11 -2.08 2.38
CA LYS A 50 -8.78 -3.13 1.41
C LYS A 50 -7.40 -2.94 0.79
N LEU A 51 -7.03 -1.69 0.46
CA LEU A 51 -5.73 -1.36 -0.09
C LEU A 51 -4.60 -1.62 0.90
N ASN A 52 -4.77 -1.23 2.17
CA ASN A 52 -3.78 -1.45 3.21
C ASN A 52 -3.57 -2.95 3.47
N GLN A 53 -4.65 -3.71 3.63
CA GLN A 53 -4.62 -5.16 3.78
C GLN A 53 -3.91 -5.84 2.61
N HIS A 54 -4.19 -5.41 1.38
CA HIS A 54 -3.51 -5.92 0.21
C HIS A 54 -1.99 -5.70 0.28
N PHE A 55 -1.54 -4.48 0.59
CA PHE A 55 -0.10 -4.20 0.70
C PHE A 55 0.58 -4.93 1.86
N ILE A 56 -0.08 -5.09 3.01
CA ILE A 56 0.46 -5.88 4.12
C ILE A 56 0.71 -7.31 3.67
N ASN A 57 -0.26 -7.93 2.98
CA ASN A 57 -0.15 -9.30 2.49
C ASN A 57 0.96 -9.46 1.44
N GLU A 58 1.02 -8.56 0.45
CA GLU A 58 2.05 -8.60 -0.60
C GLU A 58 3.47 -8.38 -0.03
N LEU A 59 3.62 -7.46 0.93
CA LEU A 59 4.94 -7.07 1.45
C LEU A 59 5.40 -7.93 2.62
N ALA A 60 4.54 -8.74 3.24
CA ALA A 60 4.93 -9.69 4.28
C ALA A 60 6.03 -10.65 3.79
N GLY A 61 5.97 -11.06 2.52
CA GLY A 61 6.97 -11.91 1.87
C GLY A 61 8.27 -11.20 1.48
N ILE A 62 8.34 -9.87 1.57
CA ILE A 62 9.49 -9.04 1.18
C ILE A 62 9.97 -8.16 2.37
N ASN A 63 9.80 -8.68 3.58
CA ASN A 63 10.06 -7.95 4.82
C ASN A 63 11.51 -7.46 4.99
N ASP A 64 12.47 -7.99 4.25
CA ASP A 64 13.89 -7.63 4.37
C ASP A 64 14.40 -6.71 3.24
N VAL A 65 13.49 -6.18 2.42
CA VAL A 65 13.81 -5.14 1.44
C VAL A 65 13.20 -3.79 1.88
N PRO A 66 14.00 -2.91 2.49
CA PRO A 66 13.50 -1.62 2.95
C PRO A 66 13.30 -0.64 1.79
N LEU A 67 12.42 0.35 2.01
CA LEU A 67 12.34 1.53 1.15
C LEU A 67 13.62 2.38 1.24
N LYS A 68 13.89 3.18 0.21
CA LYS A 68 14.81 4.32 0.33
C LYS A 68 14.23 5.32 1.32
N ASP A 69 15.11 6.03 2.02
CA ASP A 69 14.69 6.89 3.13
C ASP A 69 13.80 8.05 2.65
N GLU A 70 14.08 8.62 1.47
CA GLU A 70 13.22 9.63 0.84
C GLU A 70 11.76 9.17 0.66
N PHE A 71 11.55 7.98 0.10
CA PHE A 71 10.22 7.42 -0.12
C PHE A 71 9.56 6.98 1.18
N TYR A 72 10.33 6.48 2.16
CA TYR A 72 9.78 6.21 3.48
C TYR A 72 9.20 7.47 4.12
N GLN A 73 9.90 8.60 4.03
CA GLN A 73 9.41 9.87 4.56
C GLN A 73 8.15 10.35 3.84
N GLU A 74 8.14 10.27 2.51
CA GLU A 74 6.98 10.67 1.70
C GLU A 74 5.75 9.78 1.94
N ILE A 75 5.95 8.47 2.04
CA ILE A 75 4.87 7.50 2.24
C ILE A 75 4.32 7.56 3.66
N CYS A 76 5.20 7.51 4.67
CA CYS A 76 4.80 7.24 6.04
C CYS A 76 4.72 8.48 6.94
N LYS A 77 5.44 9.56 6.63
CA LYS A 77 5.54 10.73 7.52
C LYS A 77 4.81 11.95 6.95
N LYS A 78 4.95 12.23 5.65
CA LYS A 78 4.26 13.33 4.96
C LYS A 78 2.84 12.87 4.53
N LYS A 79 1.92 12.78 5.49
CA LYS A 79 0.55 12.22 5.34
C LYS A 79 -0.40 13.11 4.53
N ILE A 80 -0.08 13.40 3.27
CA ILE A 80 -1.01 14.07 2.35
C ILE A 80 -2.17 13.13 1.97
N LEU A 81 -1.86 11.85 1.78
CA LEU A 81 -2.81 10.75 1.66
C LEU A 81 -2.46 9.71 2.74
N SER A 82 -3.27 8.66 2.86
CA SER A 82 -2.94 7.56 3.77
C SER A 82 -1.70 6.80 3.28
N PRO A 83 -0.93 6.13 4.16
CA PRO A 83 0.31 5.47 3.77
C PRO A 83 0.16 4.46 2.61
N SER A 84 -0.87 3.62 2.64
CA SER A 84 -1.20 2.67 1.57
C SER A 84 -1.45 3.36 0.23
N VAL A 85 -2.17 4.49 0.23
CA VAL A 85 -2.44 5.27 -0.98
C VAL A 85 -1.16 5.96 -1.50
N ASN A 86 -0.34 6.52 -0.61
CA ASN A 86 0.95 7.07 -0.99
C ASN A 86 1.90 5.99 -1.54
N LEU A 87 1.90 4.79 -0.96
CA LEU A 87 2.69 3.66 -1.44
C LEU A 87 2.27 3.28 -2.87
N LEU A 88 0.95 3.16 -3.11
CA LEU A 88 0.42 2.91 -4.46
C LEU A 88 0.88 3.99 -5.45
N TYR A 89 0.77 5.26 -5.08
CA TYR A 89 1.23 6.40 -5.89
C TYR A 89 2.71 6.27 -6.29
N HIS A 90 3.58 5.95 -5.34
CA HIS A 90 5.01 5.80 -5.60
C HIS A 90 5.37 4.55 -6.40
N LEU A 91 4.64 3.45 -6.19
CA LEU A 91 4.77 2.24 -7.01
C LEU A 91 4.35 2.47 -8.46
N LEU A 92 3.35 3.32 -8.69
CA LEU A 92 2.91 3.71 -10.03
C LEU A 92 3.96 4.59 -10.74
N LEU A 93 4.56 5.54 -10.04
CA LEU A 93 5.47 6.53 -10.66
C LEU A 93 6.93 6.09 -10.77
N GLN A 94 7.43 5.41 -9.73
CA GLN A 94 8.84 5.02 -9.61
C GLN A 94 9.03 3.50 -9.58
N GLY A 95 7.96 2.74 -9.29
CA GLY A 95 7.99 1.29 -9.27
C GLY A 95 9.01 0.71 -8.30
N LYS A 96 9.66 -0.40 -8.67
CA LYS A 96 10.66 -1.06 -7.82
C LYS A 96 11.86 -0.18 -7.41
N SER A 97 12.06 0.98 -8.06
CA SER A 97 13.17 1.88 -7.73
C SER A 97 13.02 2.59 -6.38
N ILE A 98 11.84 2.49 -5.73
CA ILE A 98 11.61 3.00 -4.38
C ILE A 98 12.26 2.14 -3.29
N PHE A 99 12.66 0.92 -3.63
CA PHE A 99 13.25 -0.05 -2.71
C PHE A 99 14.78 -0.02 -2.77
N LYS A 100 15.43 -0.31 -1.63
CA LYS A 100 16.88 -0.55 -1.54
C LYS A 100 17.19 -1.98 -1.99
N ILE A 101 17.43 -2.16 -3.29
CA ILE A 101 17.82 -3.46 -3.84
C ILE A 101 19.29 -3.74 -3.49
N PRO A 102 19.62 -4.83 -2.79
CA PRO A 102 21.00 -5.13 -2.40
C PRO A 102 21.94 -5.27 -3.60
N SER A 103 23.15 -4.71 -3.45
CA SER A 103 24.21 -4.72 -4.46
C SER A 103 24.69 -6.15 -4.79
N ARG A 104 25.34 -6.32 -5.95
CA ARG A 104 25.82 -7.61 -6.50
C ARG A 104 26.78 -8.35 -5.56
N SER A 105 27.40 -7.68 -4.59
CA SER A 105 28.36 -8.25 -3.63
C SER A 105 27.73 -9.08 -2.49
N THR A 106 26.42 -9.36 -2.54
CA THR A 106 25.76 -10.15 -1.50
C THR A 106 26.10 -11.63 -1.64
N LYS A 107 26.58 -12.25 -0.55
CA LYS A 107 27.03 -13.66 -0.47
C LYS A 107 25.97 -14.69 -0.93
N ASN A 108 24.70 -14.30 -1.06
CA ASN A 108 23.57 -15.18 -1.43
C ASN A 108 22.86 -14.68 -2.70
N VAL A 109 23.43 -14.98 -3.87
CA VAL A 109 22.88 -14.59 -5.18
C VAL A 109 21.46 -15.10 -5.40
N GLY A 110 21.15 -16.34 -4.98
CA GLY A 110 19.82 -16.94 -5.13
C GLY A 110 18.73 -16.16 -4.36
N LEU A 111 18.98 -15.85 -3.09
CA LEU A 111 18.07 -15.07 -2.26
C LEU A 111 17.83 -13.66 -2.84
N ARG A 112 18.87 -13.05 -3.43
CA ARG A 112 18.74 -11.76 -4.13
C ARG A 112 17.83 -11.86 -5.35
N GLN A 113 18.00 -12.88 -6.20
CA GLN A 113 17.17 -13.04 -7.40
C GLN A 113 15.71 -13.29 -7.04
N PHE A 114 15.46 -14.10 -6.00
CA PHE A 114 14.12 -14.31 -5.47
C PHE A 114 13.46 -12.98 -5.06
N LYS A 115 14.15 -12.11 -4.32
CA LYS A 115 13.63 -10.79 -3.94
C LYS A 115 13.34 -9.89 -5.14
N ILE A 116 14.23 -9.88 -6.13
CA ILE A 116 14.04 -9.11 -7.37
C ILE A 116 12.80 -9.63 -8.12
N ALA A 117 12.58 -10.95 -8.13
CA ALA A 117 11.41 -11.56 -8.73
C ALA A 117 10.13 -11.16 -7.97
N LEU A 118 10.14 -11.20 -6.63
CA LEU A 118 9.00 -10.75 -5.82
C LEU A 118 8.65 -9.28 -6.07
N LEU A 119 9.65 -8.38 -6.07
CA LEU A 119 9.43 -6.97 -6.42
C LEU A 119 8.93 -6.82 -7.87
N GLY A 120 9.40 -7.66 -8.79
CA GLY A 120 8.91 -7.72 -10.15
C GLY A 120 7.43 -8.12 -10.23
N ASN A 121 7.02 -9.12 -9.43
CA ASN A 121 5.63 -9.56 -9.35
C ASN A 121 4.74 -8.46 -8.76
N LEU A 122 5.18 -7.84 -7.65
CA LEU A 122 4.51 -6.68 -7.08
C LEU A 122 4.34 -5.59 -8.15
N GLN A 123 5.41 -5.21 -8.85
CA GLN A 123 5.33 -4.19 -9.92
C GLN A 123 4.30 -4.52 -11.00
N ARG A 124 4.23 -5.79 -11.44
CA ARG A 124 3.25 -6.22 -12.46
C ARG A 124 1.82 -6.17 -11.93
N SER A 125 1.62 -6.36 -10.62
CA SER A 125 0.29 -6.29 -10.00
C SER A 125 -0.21 -4.85 -9.77
N VAL A 126 0.69 -3.86 -9.66
CA VAL A 126 0.35 -2.45 -9.37
C VAL A 126 -0.80 -1.87 -10.23
N PRO A 127 -0.87 -2.06 -11.57
CA PRO A 127 -2.03 -1.56 -12.34
C PRO A 127 -3.36 -2.16 -11.89
N HIS A 128 -3.38 -3.46 -11.57
CA HIS A 128 -4.56 -4.14 -11.05
C HIS A 128 -4.95 -3.63 -9.66
N ILE A 129 -3.95 -3.42 -8.78
CA ILE A 129 -4.16 -2.81 -7.45
C ILE A 129 -4.79 -1.43 -7.58
N MET A 130 -4.25 -0.59 -8.48
CA MET A 130 -4.78 0.73 -8.77
C MET A 130 -6.23 0.65 -9.24
N PHE A 131 -6.52 -0.21 -10.21
CA PHE A 131 -7.88 -0.37 -10.72
C PHE A 131 -8.86 -0.80 -9.63
N ASN A 132 -8.52 -1.82 -8.84
CA ASN A 132 -9.38 -2.30 -7.76
C ASN A 132 -9.65 -1.21 -6.72
N TYR A 133 -8.63 -0.41 -6.41
CA TYR A 133 -8.78 0.74 -5.53
C TYR A 133 -9.72 1.78 -6.13
N LEU A 134 -9.50 2.23 -7.38
CA LEU A 134 -10.33 3.22 -8.05
C LEU A 134 -11.78 2.76 -8.24
N SER A 135 -12.00 1.49 -8.60
CA SER A 135 -13.33 0.90 -8.72
C SER A 135 -14.04 0.84 -7.37
N SER A 136 -13.30 0.54 -6.29
CA SER A 136 -13.86 0.57 -4.94
C SER A 136 -14.20 2.00 -4.49
N LEU A 137 -13.42 3.01 -4.90
CA LEU A 137 -13.77 4.42 -4.69
C LEU A 137 -15.04 4.79 -5.46
N GLN A 138 -15.16 4.32 -6.70
CA GLN A 138 -16.33 4.58 -7.54
C GLN A 138 -17.61 4.07 -6.89
N ALA A 139 -17.56 2.88 -6.29
CA ALA A 139 -18.68 2.28 -5.58
C ALA A 139 -19.15 3.08 -4.34
N LEU A 140 -18.35 4.01 -3.82
CA LEU A 140 -18.76 4.90 -2.73
C LEU A 140 -19.63 6.07 -3.20
N ALA A 141 -19.59 6.40 -4.50
CA ALA A 141 -20.39 7.49 -5.03
C ALA A 141 -21.83 7.04 -5.31
N PRO A 142 -22.83 7.93 -5.10
CA PRO A 142 -24.22 7.63 -5.44
C PRO A 142 -24.46 7.31 -6.92
N THR A 143 -23.63 7.88 -7.80
CA THR A 143 -23.64 7.63 -9.23
C THR A 143 -22.20 7.52 -9.75
N PRO A 144 -21.92 6.59 -10.70
CA PRO A 144 -20.61 6.43 -11.32
C PRO A 144 -20.04 7.73 -11.90
N ASP A 145 -20.91 8.51 -12.56
CA ASP A 145 -20.51 9.72 -13.29
C ASP A 145 -20.05 10.86 -12.39
N CYS A 146 -20.48 10.88 -11.12
CA CYS A 146 -20.16 12.01 -10.27
C CYS A 146 -18.66 12.10 -9.98
N LEU A 147 -18.00 10.97 -9.72
CA LEU A 147 -16.57 10.98 -9.49
C LEU A 147 -15.79 11.30 -10.77
N PHE A 148 -16.25 10.87 -11.94
CA PHE A 148 -15.64 11.21 -13.23
C PHE A 148 -15.61 12.72 -13.49
N LYS A 149 -16.64 13.46 -13.05
CA LYS A 149 -16.70 14.92 -13.18
C LYS A 149 -15.75 15.69 -12.27
N HIS A 150 -15.22 15.05 -11.22
CA HIS A 150 -14.48 15.74 -10.16
C HIS A 150 -13.08 15.20 -9.92
N VAL A 151 -12.79 13.97 -10.33
CA VAL A 151 -11.47 13.34 -10.21
C VAL A 151 -10.85 13.23 -11.60
N PRO A 152 -9.82 14.04 -11.91
CA PRO A 152 -9.14 14.00 -13.20
C PRO A 152 -8.64 12.61 -13.55
N ASN A 153 -8.72 12.25 -14.83
CA ASN A 153 -8.24 10.99 -15.39
C ASN A 153 -8.86 9.71 -14.80
N LEU A 154 -9.83 9.79 -13.88
CA LEU A 154 -10.46 8.61 -13.30
C LEU A 154 -11.18 7.76 -14.36
N ALA A 155 -11.98 8.40 -15.23
CA ALA A 155 -12.64 7.73 -16.34
C ALA A 155 -11.63 7.09 -17.29
N TYR A 156 -10.59 7.84 -17.67
CA TYR A 156 -9.49 7.36 -18.52
C TYR A 156 -8.89 6.04 -18.01
N TYR A 157 -8.56 5.96 -16.72
CA TYR A 157 -7.95 4.75 -16.17
C TYR A 157 -8.93 3.58 -16.01
N LEU A 158 -10.18 3.84 -15.58
CA LEU A 158 -11.16 2.77 -15.43
C LEU A 158 -11.60 2.18 -16.78
N GLU A 159 -11.79 3.02 -17.79
CA GLU A 159 -12.18 2.57 -19.13
C GLU A 159 -11.05 1.81 -19.82
N ARG A 160 -9.83 2.37 -19.77
CA ARG A 160 -8.67 1.75 -20.41
C ARG A 160 -8.29 0.43 -19.74
N TYR A 161 -8.43 0.32 -18.42
CA TYR A 161 -8.21 -0.96 -17.74
C TYR A 161 -9.23 -2.03 -18.17
N LYS A 162 -10.53 -1.69 -18.28
CA LYS A 162 -11.55 -2.62 -18.81
C LYS A 162 -11.20 -3.13 -20.21
N TYR A 163 -10.68 -2.26 -21.07
CA TYR A 163 -10.21 -2.64 -22.41
C TYR A 163 -8.99 -3.58 -22.35
N LEU A 164 -8.05 -3.31 -21.44
CA LEU A 164 -6.85 -4.14 -21.28
C LEU A 164 -7.10 -5.49 -20.60
N GLU A 165 -8.19 -5.67 -19.84
CA GLU A 165 -8.58 -7.02 -19.40
C GLU A 165 -9.08 -7.89 -20.57
N SER A 166 -9.58 -7.29 -21.64
CA SER A 166 -10.00 -8.00 -22.84
C SER A 166 -8.87 -8.31 -23.84
N GLY A 167 -7.63 -7.85 -23.59
CA GLY A 167 -6.50 -8.05 -24.49
C GLY A 167 -5.15 -8.23 -23.76
N SER A 168 -4.30 -9.13 -24.25
CA SER A 168 -3.06 -9.61 -23.60
C SER A 168 -1.92 -8.59 -23.38
N GLN A 169 -2.15 -7.28 -23.54
CA GLN A 169 -1.12 -6.22 -23.45
C GLN A 169 -1.38 -5.22 -22.32
N SER A 170 -1.45 -5.70 -21.07
CA SER A 170 -1.67 -4.87 -19.86
C SER A 170 -0.51 -3.94 -19.47
N GLY A 171 0.63 -3.97 -20.18
CA GLY A 171 1.86 -3.28 -19.79
C GLY A 171 1.90 -1.76 -19.95
N ASN A 172 0.97 -1.15 -20.70
CA ASN A 172 1.06 0.26 -21.10
C ASN A 172 0.09 1.22 -20.37
N LEU A 173 -0.61 0.77 -19.33
CA LEU A 173 -1.60 1.60 -18.64
C LEU A 173 -0.97 2.73 -17.81
N ILE A 174 0.25 2.54 -17.31
CA ILE A 174 0.90 3.41 -16.29
C ILE A 174 1.94 4.37 -16.93
N ASN A 175 2.07 4.41 -18.26
CA ASN A 175 3.15 5.15 -18.90
C ASN A 175 3.02 6.67 -18.77
N ASP A 176 1.81 7.19 -18.54
CA ASP A 176 1.55 8.61 -18.40
C ASP A 176 1.62 9.05 -16.93
N LYS A 177 2.83 9.44 -16.49
CA LYS A 177 3.10 9.86 -15.11
C LYS A 177 2.35 11.12 -14.71
N GLU A 178 2.09 12.04 -15.63
CA GLU A 178 1.38 13.29 -15.33
C GLU A 178 -0.09 13.01 -15.02
N LYS A 179 -0.75 12.15 -15.80
CA LYS A 179 -2.12 11.74 -15.50
C LYS A 179 -2.26 11.03 -14.15
N ILE A 180 -1.26 10.27 -13.73
CA ILE A 180 -1.22 9.64 -12.39
C ILE A 180 -1.12 10.73 -11.32
N LYS A 181 -0.25 11.73 -11.49
CA LYS A 181 -0.14 12.85 -10.54
C LYS A 181 -1.46 13.61 -10.40
N GLU A 182 -2.10 13.93 -11.52
CA GLU A 182 -3.38 14.63 -11.54
C GLU A 182 -4.50 13.81 -10.88
N LEU A 183 -4.57 12.51 -11.18
CA LEU A 183 -5.50 11.57 -10.57
C LEU A 183 -5.36 11.61 -9.03
N PHE A 184 -4.15 11.37 -8.52
CA PHE A 184 -3.91 11.32 -7.08
C PHE A 184 -4.04 12.70 -6.42
N ALA A 185 -3.80 13.80 -7.14
CA ALA A 185 -4.10 15.15 -6.67
C ALA A 185 -5.61 15.36 -6.47
N GLY A 186 -6.45 14.84 -7.38
CA GLY A 186 -7.90 14.83 -7.24
C GLY A 186 -8.36 14.01 -6.02
N LEU A 187 -7.73 12.87 -5.78
CA LEU A 187 -8.07 11.99 -4.65
C LEU A 187 -7.83 12.61 -3.27
N LYS A 188 -6.95 13.62 -3.15
CA LYS A 188 -6.75 14.37 -1.89
C LYS A 188 -8.04 15.04 -1.38
N LYS A 189 -8.99 15.32 -2.27
CA LYS A 189 -10.26 15.99 -1.96
C LYS A 189 -11.46 15.03 -1.95
N LEU A 190 -11.21 13.72 -1.96
CA LEU A 190 -12.23 12.70 -2.17
C LEU A 190 -13.45 12.84 -1.24
N ASP A 191 -13.26 13.02 0.07
CA ASP A 191 -14.37 13.13 1.02
C ASP A 191 -15.30 14.30 0.69
N SER A 192 -14.71 15.45 0.35
CA SER A 192 -15.46 16.63 -0.06
C SER A 192 -16.20 16.42 -1.38
N ILE A 193 -15.62 15.66 -2.31
CA ILE A 193 -16.23 15.30 -3.59
C ILE A 193 -17.41 14.36 -3.36
N LEU A 194 -17.24 13.30 -2.55
CA LEU A 194 -18.30 12.34 -2.23
C LEU A 194 -19.50 13.02 -1.53
N LEU A 195 -19.24 13.98 -0.63
CA LEU A 195 -20.29 14.79 -0.01
C LEU A 195 -21.05 15.63 -1.04
N LYS A 196 -20.35 16.26 -1.99
CA LYS A 196 -20.98 16.98 -3.11
C LYS A 196 -21.83 16.03 -3.97
N CYS A 197 -21.30 14.86 -4.30
CA CYS A 197 -22.02 13.84 -5.07
C CYS A 197 -23.33 13.42 -4.40
N LYS A 198 -23.31 13.16 -3.09
CA LYS A 198 -24.51 12.83 -2.30
C LYS A 198 -25.56 13.94 -2.36
N ARG A 199 -25.15 15.20 -2.21
CA ARG A 199 -26.06 16.36 -2.27
C ARG A 199 -26.69 16.51 -3.66
N THR A 200 -25.91 16.37 -4.73
CA THR A 200 -26.42 16.46 -6.10
C THR A 200 -27.42 15.35 -6.40
N ALA A 201 -27.12 14.10 -6.03
CA ALA A 201 -28.01 12.96 -6.25
C ALA A 201 -29.36 13.11 -5.53
N ILE A 202 -29.36 13.64 -4.29
CA ILE A 202 -30.60 13.93 -3.55
C ILE A 202 -31.45 14.98 -4.27
N ARG A 203 -30.82 16.05 -4.78
CA ARG A 203 -31.53 17.12 -5.52
C ARG A 203 -32.16 16.59 -6.81
N GLU A 204 -31.43 15.77 -7.56
CA GLU A 204 -31.93 15.16 -8.80
C GLU A 204 -33.10 14.21 -8.54
N ARG A 205 -33.05 13.40 -7.47
CA ARG A 205 -34.16 12.53 -7.07
C ARG A 205 -35.42 13.34 -6.72
N LYS A 206 -35.29 14.42 -5.93
CA LYS A 206 -36.44 15.28 -5.58
C LYS A 206 -37.10 15.91 -6.80
N LYS A 207 -36.31 16.35 -7.80
CA LYS A 207 -36.85 16.89 -9.06
C LYS A 207 -37.64 15.86 -9.87
N ARG A 208 -37.26 14.58 -9.81
CA ARG A 208 -37.95 13.49 -10.52
C ARG A 208 -39.19 12.96 -9.80
N SER A 209 -39.34 13.21 -8.51
CA SER A 209 -40.48 12.75 -7.70
C SER A 209 -41.55 13.81 -7.48
N GLY A 210 -41.32 15.05 -7.92
CA GLY A 210 -42.23 16.19 -7.76
C GLY A 210 -42.76 16.75 -9.09
N GLY A 211 -42.54 16.06 -10.20
CA GLY A 211 -43.14 16.30 -11.50
C GLY A 211 -43.75 15.02 -12.01
#